data_AF-A0A6G6IYB2-F1
#
_entry.id   AF-A0A6G6IYB2-F1
#
_cell.length_a   1.000
_cell.length_b   1.000
_cell.length_c   1.000
_cell.angle_alpha   90.00
_cell.angle_beta   90.00
_cell.angle_gamma   90.00
#
_symmetry.space_group_name_H-M   'P 1'
#
loop_
_entity.id
_entity.type
_entity.pdbx_description
1 polymer ?
#
loop_
_entity_poly.entity_id
_entity_poly.type
_entity_poly.pdbx_seq_one_letter_code
_entity_poly.pdbx_strand_id
1 'polypeptide(L)'
;MNRIACTGIGGRIMSGRVNKAGDAFVGSPKDVTSDVLKAVIDKLEHHGGNFEVTCNGEAVATLNLIKGPVAQGGDKKCSWVSVKNGLPDVKEGEDRELMVCVRRARNGKSYVFAARYLNQYPLHSEGHPDADEDGMFLASGWHDVKESADYDGWYSPLIDVEGDEVTYWAYLLPLPEGGE
;
A
#
# COMPACT_ATOMS: atom_id res chain seq x y z
N MET A 1 -33.06 -22.62 -2.97
CA MET A 1 -32.41 -21.55 -3.75
C MET A 1 -31.17 -21.10 -2.99
N ASN A 2 -30.02 -21.09 -3.64
CA ASN A 2 -28.80 -20.49 -3.08
C ASN A 2 -28.74 -19.03 -3.52
N ARG A 3 -28.50 -18.14 -2.58
CA ARG A 3 -28.37 -16.70 -2.80
C ARG A 3 -26.92 -16.29 -2.58
N ILE A 4 -26.44 -15.34 -3.37
CA ILE A 4 -25.21 -14.59 -3.11
C ILE A 4 -25.61 -13.22 -2.60
N ALA A 5 -25.09 -12.79 -1.45
CA ALA A 5 -25.40 -11.48 -0.89
C ALA A 5 -24.21 -10.90 -0.12
N CYS A 6 -24.13 -9.58 -0.09
CA CYS A 6 -23.16 -8.84 0.71
C CYS A 6 -23.65 -8.70 2.15
N THR A 7 -22.76 -8.89 3.13
CA THR A 7 -23.04 -8.64 4.55
C THR A 7 -22.99 -7.14 4.85
N GLY A 8 -23.95 -6.63 5.63
CA GLY A 8 -24.04 -5.21 5.95
C GLY A 8 -22.89 -4.68 6.81
N ILE A 9 -22.36 -5.50 7.73
CA ILE A 9 -21.35 -5.05 8.72
C ILE A 9 -19.92 -5.23 8.21
N GLY A 10 -19.66 -6.20 7.33
CA GLY A 10 -18.30 -6.56 6.92
C GLY A 10 -18.03 -6.54 5.42
N GLY A 11 -19.02 -6.24 4.59
CA GLY A 11 -18.87 -6.22 3.14
C GLY A 11 -18.57 -7.59 2.50
N ARG A 12 -18.52 -8.67 3.29
CA ARG A 12 -18.23 -10.03 2.81
C ARG A 12 -19.35 -10.52 1.92
N ILE A 13 -18.99 -11.25 0.87
CA ILE A 13 -19.94 -11.86 -0.05
C ILE A 13 -20.15 -13.31 0.38
N MET A 14 -21.39 -13.60 0.78
CA MET A 14 -21.78 -14.91 1.30
C MET A 14 -22.65 -15.64 0.29
N SER A 15 -22.48 -16.96 0.19
CA SER A 15 -23.32 -17.86 -0.58
C SER A 15 -23.99 -18.87 0.33
N GLY A 16 -25.31 -19.00 0.24
CA GLY A 16 -26.03 -19.92 1.11
C GLY A 16 -27.51 -20.05 0.81
N ARG A 17 -28.16 -20.98 1.51
CA ARG A 17 -29.61 -21.16 1.45
C ARG A 17 -30.29 -19.99 2.18
N VAL A 18 -31.40 -19.52 1.63
CA VAL A 18 -32.25 -18.51 2.28
C VAL A 18 -33.52 -19.13 2.88
N ASN A 19 -34.12 -18.42 3.83
CA ASN A 19 -35.43 -18.77 4.38
C ASN A 19 -36.55 -18.66 3.31
N LYS A 20 -37.80 -18.97 3.70
CA LYS A 20 -38.95 -18.89 2.79
C LYS A 20 -39.25 -17.46 2.30
N ALA A 21 -38.96 -16.44 3.12
CA ALA A 21 -39.13 -15.04 2.77
C ALA A 21 -38.04 -14.53 1.80
N GLY A 22 -36.90 -15.24 1.72
CA GLY A 22 -35.78 -14.90 0.86
C GLY A 22 -34.90 -13.77 1.40
N ASP A 23 -35.16 -13.25 2.60
CA ASP A 23 -34.53 -12.06 3.18
C ASP A 23 -33.32 -12.39 4.08
N ALA A 24 -33.21 -13.62 4.58
CA ALA A 24 -32.14 -14.05 5.47
C ALA A 24 -31.55 -15.41 5.07
N PHE A 25 -30.23 -15.56 5.29
CA PHE A 25 -29.55 -16.84 5.19
C PHE A 25 -29.99 -17.79 6.32
N VAL A 26 -30.09 -19.08 6.01
CA VAL A 26 -30.36 -20.14 6.98
C VAL A 26 -29.23 -21.16 6.98
N GLY A 27 -28.88 -21.67 8.17
CA GLY A 27 -27.74 -22.56 8.36
C GLY A 27 -26.41 -21.79 8.34
N SER A 28 -25.38 -22.42 7.79
CA SER A 28 -24.02 -21.87 7.74
C SER A 28 -23.68 -21.40 6.32
N PRO A 29 -23.93 -20.13 5.96
CA PRO A 29 -23.56 -19.61 4.65
C PRO A 29 -22.03 -19.61 4.50
N LYS A 30 -21.56 -19.91 3.28
CA LYS A 30 -20.13 -19.94 2.94
C LYS A 30 -19.67 -18.53 2.56
N ASP A 31 -18.53 -18.09 3.11
CA ASP A 31 -17.82 -16.92 2.61
C ASP A 31 -17.22 -17.25 1.24
N VAL A 32 -17.65 -16.53 0.22
CA VAL A 32 -17.22 -16.69 -1.19
C VAL A 32 -16.61 -15.41 -1.74
N THR A 33 -16.19 -14.49 -0.85
CA THR A 33 -15.68 -13.17 -1.26
C THR A 33 -14.55 -13.29 -2.28
N SER A 34 -13.53 -14.10 -1.99
CA SER A 34 -12.40 -14.28 -2.91
C SER A 34 -12.80 -14.95 -4.22
N ASP A 35 -13.70 -15.95 -4.19
CA ASP A 35 -14.17 -16.65 -5.38
C ASP A 35 -14.92 -15.69 -6.33
N VAL A 36 -15.79 -14.85 -5.77
CA VAL A 36 -16.56 -13.86 -6.53
C VAL A 36 -15.65 -12.77 -7.11
N LEU A 37 -14.73 -12.23 -6.32
CA LEU A 37 -13.80 -11.20 -6.80
C LEU A 37 -12.90 -11.73 -7.91
N LYS A 38 -12.43 -12.98 -7.78
CA LYS A 38 -11.67 -13.64 -8.85
C LYS A 38 -12.50 -13.80 -10.12
N ALA A 39 -13.75 -14.28 -10.02
CA ALA A 39 -14.62 -14.41 -11.18
C ALA A 39 -14.92 -13.07 -11.87
N VAL A 40 -15.01 -11.96 -11.11
CA VAL A 40 -15.15 -10.61 -11.66
C VAL A 40 -13.89 -10.19 -12.44
N ILE A 41 -12.70 -10.49 -11.91
CA ILE A 41 -11.43 -10.25 -12.62
C ILE A 41 -11.39 -11.07 -13.91
N ASP A 42 -11.66 -12.37 -13.84
CA ASP A 42 -11.66 -13.25 -15.01
C ASP A 42 -12.64 -12.75 -16.09
N LYS A 43 -13.82 -12.25 -15.66
CA LYS A 43 -14.79 -11.62 -16.55
C LYS A 43 -14.25 -10.32 -17.17
N LEU A 44 -13.61 -9.45 -16.40
CA LEU A 44 -12.97 -8.25 -16.94
C LEU A 44 -11.94 -8.59 -18.00
N GLU A 45 -11.10 -9.61 -17.75
CA GLU A 45 -10.11 -10.07 -18.72
C GLU A 45 -10.77 -10.56 -20.02
N HIS A 46 -11.85 -11.31 -19.89
CA HIS A 46 -12.63 -11.80 -21.03
C HIS A 46 -13.19 -10.66 -21.90
N HIS A 47 -13.58 -9.53 -21.28
CA HIS A 47 -14.12 -8.36 -21.97
C HIS A 47 -13.05 -7.32 -22.37
N GLY A 48 -11.76 -7.68 -22.37
CA GLY A 48 -10.69 -6.77 -22.81
C GLY A 48 -10.30 -5.71 -21.78
N GLY A 49 -10.64 -5.93 -20.52
CA GLY A 49 -10.22 -5.10 -19.38
C GLY A 49 -11.24 -4.07 -18.92
N ASN A 50 -12.43 -4.00 -19.50
CA ASN A 50 -13.52 -3.19 -18.95
C ASN A 50 -14.88 -3.85 -19.18
N PHE A 51 -15.83 -3.60 -18.28
CA PHE A 51 -17.24 -3.90 -18.55
C PHE A 51 -18.19 -3.05 -17.69
N GLU A 52 -19.40 -2.87 -18.20
CA GLU A 52 -20.48 -2.14 -17.52
C GLU A 52 -21.29 -3.07 -16.61
N VAL A 53 -21.42 -2.70 -15.35
CA VAL A 53 -22.28 -3.36 -14.38
C VAL A 53 -23.68 -2.78 -14.54
N THR A 54 -24.61 -3.64 -14.93
CA THR A 54 -26.03 -3.27 -15.04
C THR A 54 -26.85 -3.87 -13.90
N CYS A 55 -27.80 -3.10 -13.39
CA CYS A 55 -28.81 -3.54 -12.45
C CYS A 55 -30.18 -3.23 -13.04
N ASN A 56 -31.05 -4.23 -13.17
CA ASN A 56 -32.38 -4.08 -13.78
C ASN A 56 -32.38 -3.47 -15.20
N GLY A 57 -31.32 -3.72 -15.98
CA GLY A 57 -31.17 -3.20 -17.34
C GLY A 57 -30.55 -1.81 -17.43
N GLU A 58 -30.30 -1.14 -16.31
CA GLU A 58 -29.65 0.16 -16.26
C GLU A 58 -28.20 0.03 -15.83
N ALA A 59 -27.31 0.80 -16.46
CA ALA A 59 -25.92 0.90 -16.06
C ALA A 59 -25.80 1.58 -14.69
N VAL A 60 -25.17 0.91 -13.74
CA VAL A 60 -24.97 1.43 -12.37
C VAL A 60 -23.50 1.67 -12.02
N ALA A 61 -22.56 1.01 -12.71
CA ALA A 61 -21.14 1.22 -12.53
C ALA A 61 -20.35 0.73 -13.75
N THR A 62 -19.14 1.24 -13.93
CA THR A 62 -18.16 0.72 -14.89
C THR A 62 -16.97 0.17 -14.15
N LEU A 63 -16.60 -1.07 -14.45
CA LEU A 63 -15.40 -1.69 -13.91
C LEU A 63 -14.29 -1.67 -14.95
N ASN A 64 -13.10 -1.26 -14.53
CA ASN A 64 -11.89 -1.25 -15.35
C ASN A 64 -10.81 -2.05 -14.65
N LEU A 65 -10.23 -3.00 -15.36
CA LEU A 65 -9.11 -3.81 -14.91
C LEU A 65 -7.81 -3.10 -15.25
N ILE A 66 -7.12 -2.65 -14.22
CA ILE A 66 -5.80 -2.02 -14.35
C ILE A 66 -4.77 -3.14 -14.18
N LYS A 67 -4.29 -3.68 -15.31
CA LYS A 67 -3.19 -4.66 -15.32
C LYS A 67 -1.85 -3.92 -15.31
N GLY A 68 -1.29 -3.74 -14.12
CA GLY A 68 0.01 -3.11 -13.89
C GLY A 68 0.17 -2.76 -12.41
N PRO A 69 1.38 -2.41 -11.93
CA PRO A 69 1.49 -1.72 -10.65
C PRO A 69 0.67 -0.42 -10.80
N VAL A 70 -0.31 -0.23 -9.92
CA VAL A 70 -1.34 0.80 -10.03
C VAL A 70 -0.71 2.21 -10.17
N ALA A 71 -0.79 2.77 -11.38
CA ALA A 71 -0.90 4.19 -11.72
C ALA A 71 -1.21 4.23 -13.22
N GLN A 72 -2.23 4.91 -13.73
CA GLN A 72 -2.39 6.37 -13.69
C GLN A 72 -3.85 6.75 -13.98
N GLY A 73 -4.33 7.82 -13.34
CA GLY A 73 -5.52 8.55 -13.78
C GLY A 73 -6.20 9.35 -12.69
N GLY A 74 -5.77 10.61 -12.51
CA GLY A 74 -6.61 11.72 -12.06
C GLY A 74 -7.23 11.66 -10.67
N ASP A 75 -6.38 11.72 -9.64
CA ASP A 75 -6.61 12.37 -8.33
C ASP A 75 -5.40 11.97 -7.46
N LYS A 76 -4.90 12.85 -6.59
CA LYS A 76 -3.76 12.57 -5.70
C LYS A 76 -4.06 11.40 -4.75
N LYS A 77 -3.96 10.17 -5.26
CA LYS A 77 -4.07 8.91 -4.53
C LYS A 77 -2.71 8.24 -4.49
N CYS A 78 -2.40 7.61 -3.36
CA CYS A 78 -1.24 6.75 -3.14
C CYS A 78 -1.01 5.77 -4.29
N SER A 79 -0.20 6.17 -5.26
CA SER A 79 0.36 5.27 -6.26
C SER A 79 1.65 4.69 -5.71
N TRP A 80 1.64 3.38 -5.45
CA TRP A 80 2.86 2.65 -5.11
C TRP A 80 3.78 2.59 -6.33
N VAL A 81 5.00 3.09 -6.17
CA VAL A 81 6.06 3.09 -7.18
C VAL A 81 7.07 2.03 -6.82
N SER A 82 7.40 1.15 -7.78
CA SER A 82 8.49 0.19 -7.62
C SER A 82 9.82 0.93 -7.57
N VAL A 83 10.73 0.58 -6.65
CA VAL A 83 12.08 1.18 -6.63
C VAL A 83 12.85 0.94 -7.93
N LYS A 84 12.53 -0.12 -8.68
CA LYS A 84 13.11 -0.40 -10.01
C LYS A 84 12.66 0.59 -11.08
N ASN A 85 11.52 1.26 -10.86
CA ASN A 85 10.96 2.23 -11.79
C ASN A 85 11.36 3.67 -11.43
N GLY A 86 11.97 3.88 -10.27
CA GLY A 86 12.41 5.19 -9.82
C GLY A 86 12.43 5.31 -8.30
N LEU A 87 13.24 6.25 -7.82
CA LEU A 87 13.30 6.67 -6.43
C LEU A 87 12.40 7.89 -6.21
N PRO A 88 12.04 8.21 -4.95
CA PRO A 88 11.29 9.42 -4.63
C PRO A 88 12.00 10.68 -5.13
N ASP A 89 11.21 11.67 -5.57
CA ASP A 89 11.72 12.99 -5.94
C ASP A 89 11.94 13.83 -4.68
N VAL A 90 13.14 13.70 -4.11
CA VAL A 90 13.63 14.41 -2.93
C VAL A 90 14.85 15.21 -3.35
N LYS A 91 14.85 16.51 -3.07
CA LYS A 91 15.96 17.40 -3.45
C LYS A 91 17.21 17.07 -2.64
N GLU A 92 18.36 17.44 -3.18
CA GLU A 92 19.63 17.34 -2.47
C GLU A 92 19.59 18.16 -1.17
N GLY A 93 20.05 17.57 -0.07
CA GLY A 93 20.00 18.15 1.27
C GLY A 93 18.63 18.06 1.95
N GLU A 94 17.62 17.46 1.32
CA GLU A 94 16.30 17.23 1.89
C GLU A 94 16.07 15.75 2.23
N ASP A 95 15.11 15.53 3.12
CA ASP A 95 14.54 14.23 3.42
C ASP A 95 13.03 14.26 3.22
N ARG A 96 12.43 13.07 3.07
CA ARG A 96 10.97 12.95 3.02
C ARG A 96 10.52 11.65 3.66
N GLU A 97 9.43 11.73 4.40
CA GLU A 97 8.75 10.56 4.94
C GLU A 97 7.78 9.98 3.90
N LEU A 98 7.88 8.66 3.67
CA LEU A 98 7.10 7.90 2.71
C LEU A 98 6.66 6.56 3.30
N MET A 99 5.63 5.97 2.74
CA MET A 99 5.31 4.56 2.96
C MET A 99 6.24 3.69 2.13
N VAL A 100 6.79 2.64 2.72
CA VAL A 100 7.68 1.69 2.05
C VAL A 100 7.18 0.26 2.22
N CYS A 101 7.46 -0.58 1.22
CA CYS A 101 7.22 -2.01 1.25
C CYS A 101 8.55 -2.76 1.28
N VAL A 102 8.84 -3.43 2.39
CA VAL A 102 10.08 -4.18 2.60
C VAL A 102 9.81 -5.68 2.53
N ARG A 103 10.49 -6.37 1.63
CA ARG A 103 10.52 -7.83 1.56
C ARG A 103 11.65 -8.34 2.45
N ARG A 104 11.32 -9.18 3.43
CA ARG A 104 12.29 -9.73 4.38
C ARG A 104 12.87 -11.06 3.86
N ALA A 105 14.19 -11.18 3.77
CA ALA A 105 14.88 -12.40 3.33
C ALA A 105 14.55 -13.61 4.20
N ARG A 106 14.47 -13.41 5.52
CA ARG A 106 14.27 -14.51 6.50
C ARG A 106 12.96 -15.28 6.32
N ASN A 107 11.93 -14.68 5.73
CA ASN A 107 10.61 -15.32 5.61
C ASN A 107 9.89 -15.07 4.27
N GLY A 108 10.49 -14.29 3.37
CA GLY A 108 9.92 -13.93 2.07
C GLY A 108 8.67 -13.04 2.15
N LYS A 109 8.25 -12.60 3.33
CA LYS A 109 7.05 -11.77 3.52
C LYS A 109 7.37 -10.30 3.30
N SER A 110 6.36 -9.58 2.81
CA SER A 110 6.41 -8.13 2.64
C SER A 110 5.70 -7.43 3.80
N TYR A 111 6.31 -6.35 4.28
CA TYR A 111 5.79 -5.51 5.35
C TYR A 111 5.73 -4.07 4.85
N VAL A 112 4.72 -3.34 5.32
CA VAL A 112 4.47 -1.95 4.93
C VAL A 112 4.48 -1.08 6.18
N PHE A 113 5.30 -0.03 6.17
CA PHE A 113 5.43 0.94 7.26
C PHE A 113 6.04 2.25 6.72
N ALA A 114 6.08 3.30 7.54
CA ALA A 114 6.67 4.58 7.19
C ALA A 114 8.20 4.56 7.36
N ALA A 115 8.92 5.21 6.45
CA ALA A 115 10.37 5.40 6.51
C ALA A 115 10.74 6.71 5.82
N ARG A 116 11.95 7.23 6.06
CA ARG A 116 12.45 8.43 5.40
C ARG A 116 13.42 8.09 4.27
N TYR A 117 13.26 8.75 3.13
CA TYR A 117 14.26 8.76 2.07
C TYR A 117 15.11 10.02 2.21
N LEU A 118 16.41 9.84 2.41
CA LEU A 118 17.39 10.92 2.51
C LEU A 118 18.08 11.07 1.16
N ASN A 119 18.34 12.30 0.72
CA ASN A 119 19.13 12.55 -0.48
C ASN A 119 20.27 13.53 -0.19
N GLN A 120 21.49 13.01 0.01
CA GLN A 120 22.65 13.81 0.46
C GLN A 120 22.29 14.66 1.68
N TYR A 121 21.52 14.06 2.59
CA TYR A 121 21.01 14.77 3.75
C TYR A 121 22.13 14.87 4.80
N PRO A 122 22.41 16.08 5.31
CA PRO A 122 23.49 16.29 6.27
C PRO A 122 23.08 15.73 7.65
N LEU A 123 23.84 14.75 8.14
CA LEU A 123 23.67 14.15 9.45
C LEU A 123 24.88 14.43 10.33
N HIS A 124 24.63 14.83 11.57
CA HIS A 124 25.68 14.99 12.57
C HIS A 124 26.03 13.63 13.18
N SER A 125 27.30 13.24 13.09
CA SER A 125 27.82 11.98 13.62
C SER A 125 29.30 12.13 13.95
N GLU A 126 29.58 12.52 15.19
CA GLU A 126 30.94 12.60 15.70
C GLU A 126 31.62 11.22 15.64
N GLY A 127 32.76 11.16 14.96
CA GLY A 127 33.57 9.95 14.86
C GLY A 127 33.16 8.98 13.73
N HIS A 128 32.21 9.34 12.86
CA HIS A 128 31.98 8.58 11.64
C HIS A 128 33.19 8.71 10.69
N PRO A 129 33.67 7.62 10.05
CA PRO A 129 34.86 7.68 9.19
C PRO A 129 34.69 8.64 7.99
N ASP A 130 33.44 8.84 7.56
CA ASP A 130 33.09 9.74 6.46
C ASP A 130 32.56 11.11 6.91
N ALA A 131 32.62 11.42 8.21
CA ALA A 131 32.27 12.75 8.70
C ALA A 131 33.40 13.74 8.44
N ASP A 132 33.05 14.98 8.15
CA ASP A 132 33.99 16.09 7.98
C ASP A 132 34.54 16.62 9.32
N GLU A 133 35.32 17.70 9.26
CA GLU A 133 35.93 18.33 10.44
C GLU A 133 34.90 18.84 11.46
N ASP A 134 33.66 19.09 11.02
CA ASP A 134 32.54 19.54 11.86
C ASP A 134 31.66 18.35 12.31
N GLY A 135 32.07 17.11 12.05
CA GLY A 135 31.33 15.91 12.43
C GLY A 135 30.10 15.63 11.55
N MET A 136 30.02 16.24 10.38
CA MET A 136 28.90 16.09 9.45
C MET A 136 29.20 15.06 8.36
N PHE A 137 28.26 14.16 8.10
CA PHE A 137 28.33 13.23 6.97
C PHE A 137 27.04 13.29 6.14
N LEU A 138 27.16 13.05 4.82
CA LEU A 138 26.01 13.07 3.91
C LEU A 138 25.44 11.66 3.74
N ALA A 139 24.16 11.50 4.09
CA ALA A 139 23.44 10.24 3.95
C ALA A 139 22.48 10.25 2.75
N SER A 140 22.44 9.13 2.03
CA SER A 140 21.46 8.87 0.97
C SER A 140 20.80 7.52 1.18
N GLY A 141 19.50 7.43 0.86
CA GLY A 141 18.75 6.18 0.87
C GLY A 141 17.70 6.09 1.98
N TRP A 142 17.17 4.88 2.17
CA TRP A 142 16.07 4.61 3.09
C TRP A 142 16.56 4.48 4.53
N HIS A 143 15.95 5.24 5.43
CA HIS A 143 16.26 5.26 6.86
C HIS A 143 14.98 5.16 7.70
N ASP A 144 15.09 4.45 8.82
CA ASP A 144 14.13 4.53 9.91
C ASP A 144 14.54 5.69 10.84
N VAL A 145 13.55 6.37 11.44
CA VAL A 145 13.79 7.44 12.41
C VAL A 145 13.55 6.89 13.80
N LYS A 146 14.56 6.99 14.66
CA LYS A 146 14.47 6.57 16.05
C LYS A 146 14.36 7.81 16.92
N GLU A 147 13.25 7.91 17.64
CA GLU A 147 13.05 8.96 18.64
C GLU A 147 13.69 8.57 19.98
N SER A 148 14.22 9.55 20.70
CA SER A 148 14.72 9.42 22.06
C SER A 148 14.12 10.51 22.93
N ALA A 149 13.83 10.18 24.19
CA ALA A 149 13.42 11.19 25.18
C ALA A 149 14.59 12.04 25.68
N ASP A 150 15.81 11.50 25.58
CA ASP A 150 17.02 12.08 26.18
C ASP A 150 17.97 12.68 25.13
N TYR A 151 17.69 12.47 23.83
CA TYR A 151 18.55 12.88 22.72
C TYR A 151 17.72 13.32 21.51
N ASP A 152 18.31 14.12 20.64
CA ASP A 152 17.77 14.35 19.31
C ASP A 152 17.70 13.00 18.57
N GLY A 153 16.55 12.70 17.95
CA GLY A 153 16.34 11.43 17.26
C GLY A 153 17.38 11.17 16.16
N TRP A 154 17.67 9.91 15.87
CA TRP A 154 18.69 9.54 14.89
C TRP A 154 18.12 8.76 13.72
N TYR A 155 18.82 8.82 12.59
CA TYR A 155 18.52 8.05 11.40
C TYR A 155 19.31 6.75 11.41
N SER A 156 18.62 5.63 11.21
CA SER A 156 19.22 4.31 11.06
C SER A 156 18.94 3.79 9.66
N PRO A 157 19.90 3.21 8.93
CA PRO A 157 19.63 2.55 7.66
C PRO A 157 18.45 1.58 7.80
N LEU A 158 17.51 1.64 6.86
CA LEU A 158 16.27 0.87 6.96
C LEU A 158 16.52 -0.63 6.77
N ILE A 159 17.52 -0.95 5.96
CA ILE A 159 17.98 -2.30 5.67
C ILE A 159 19.39 -2.46 6.24
N ASP A 160 19.48 -3.24 7.30
CA ASP A 160 20.73 -3.59 8.00
C ASP A 160 21.08 -5.09 7.86
N VAL A 161 20.11 -5.90 7.41
CA VAL A 161 20.28 -7.35 7.17
C VAL A 161 20.42 -7.65 5.69
N GLU A 162 21.45 -8.42 5.35
CA GLU A 162 21.69 -8.89 4.00
C GLU A 162 20.50 -9.68 3.43
N GLY A 163 20.00 -9.24 2.27
CA GLY A 163 18.91 -9.87 1.53
C GLY A 163 17.51 -9.27 1.79
N ASP A 164 17.34 -8.44 2.82
CA ASP A 164 16.14 -7.62 2.93
C ASP A 164 16.18 -6.54 1.83
N GLU A 165 15.03 -6.20 1.24
CA GLU A 165 14.97 -5.19 0.19
C GLU A 165 13.72 -4.33 0.28
N VAL A 166 13.88 -3.03 0.02
CA VAL A 166 12.76 -2.15 -0.29
C VAL A 166 12.31 -2.44 -1.72
N THR A 167 11.04 -2.73 -1.91
CA THR A 167 10.46 -3.13 -3.21
C THR A 167 9.58 -2.06 -3.84
N TYR A 168 8.82 -1.34 -3.00
CA TYR A 168 7.93 -0.27 -3.42
C TYR A 168 7.92 0.87 -2.40
N TRP A 169 7.55 2.06 -2.85
CA TRP A 169 7.30 3.23 -2.01
C TRP A 169 6.05 3.99 -2.45
N ALA A 170 5.44 4.77 -1.57
CA ALA A 170 4.31 5.64 -1.87
C ALA A 170 4.39 6.91 -1.00
N TYR A 171 3.95 8.05 -1.54
CA TYR A 171 3.78 9.26 -0.72
C TYR A 171 2.76 9.03 0.38
N LEU A 172 2.99 9.60 1.57
CA LEU A 172 1.97 9.63 2.62
C LEU A 172 0.75 10.40 2.10
N LEU A 173 -0.45 9.84 2.29
CA LEU A 173 -1.66 10.62 2.06
C LEU A 173 -1.68 11.79 3.05
N PRO A 174 -2.08 12.99 2.63
CA PRO A 174 -2.40 14.02 3.59
C PRO A 174 -3.45 13.46 4.54
N LEU A 175 -3.26 13.67 5.85
CA LEU A 175 -4.32 13.39 6.82
C LEU A 175 -5.57 14.13 6.34
N PRO A 176 -6.77 13.51 6.34
CA PRO A 176 -7.98 14.23 6.02
C PRO A 176 -8.05 15.44 6.94
N GLU A 177 -8.12 16.64 6.35
CA GLU A 177 -8.30 17.87 7.10
C GLU A 177 -9.50 17.67 8.04
N GLY A 178 -9.29 18.02 9.31
CA GLY A 178 -10.16 17.64 10.42
C GLY A 178 -11.65 17.77 10.10
N GLY A 179 -12.37 16.67 10.29
CA GLY A 179 -13.80 16.77 10.62
C GLY A 179 -13.91 17.35 12.02
N GLU A 180 -13.99 18.67 12.11
CA GLU A 180 -14.67 19.36 13.22
C GLU A 180 -16.18 19.09 13.15
#